data_AF-A0A3P6CUS2-F1
#
_entry.id   AF-A0A3P6CUS2-F1
#
_cell.length_a   1.000
_cell.length_b   1.000
_cell.length_c   1.000
_cell.angle_alpha   90.00
_cell.angle_beta   90.00
_cell.angle_gamma   90.00
#
_symmetry.space_group_name_H-M   'P 1'
#
loop_
_entity.id
_entity.type
_entity.pdbx_description
1 polymer ?
#
loop_
_entity_poly.entity_id
_entity_poly.type
_entity_poly.pdbx_seq_one_letter_code
_entity_poly.pdbx_strand_id
1 'polypeptide(L)'
;MIVWENFGSMEDTVFCGVFDGHGPYGHVIAKSVRDLLPLKLGSHLESYLSCEEVLKEISLNTANRMTSNNLVHISANGESRVYNKDQDMVQTLLTSIVKAYRFMDKELKMQVDVDCFCSGTTAVTMVKQGQHLVVGNIGDSRAVFDMRNKENKLVLFQLTEDLKPDVPTEAARIKRCRARIFALRDEPGVARLWLPNHNSPGLAMACAFGDFCLKDFGLISVPDVSYRRLTEKDEFVVLATDGIWDVLTNEEVVEIVAKTPTRCTAGRALVEAAVRNWRWKFSTSKVDDCAVVCLFLDSKPDKLSTASFSVDKHISNGLTELDTASTSIPGSGTESPELNGVDRIDTLVTTKE
;
A
#
# COMPACT_ATOMS: atom_id res chain seq x y z
N MET A 1 0.55 -0.68 -8.54
CA MET A 1 1.16 0.13 -7.48
C MET A 1 1.23 1.61 -7.85
N ILE A 2 1.39 2.50 -6.86
CA ILE A 2 1.53 3.96 -7.01
C ILE A 2 2.34 4.54 -5.83
N VAL A 3 3.07 5.61 -6.07
CA VAL A 3 3.68 6.49 -5.05
C VAL A 3 3.38 7.93 -5.45
N TRP A 4 2.96 8.76 -4.50
CA TRP A 4 2.61 10.16 -4.72
C TRP A 4 3.13 10.99 -3.54
N GLU A 5 4.16 11.81 -3.81
CA GLU A 5 4.73 12.76 -2.87
C GLU A 5 3.96 14.09 -2.85
N ASN A 6 4.00 14.78 -1.71
CA ASN A 6 3.20 16.00 -1.46
C ASN A 6 1.70 15.77 -1.77
N PHE A 7 1.22 14.58 -1.40
CA PHE A 7 -0.14 14.13 -1.69
C PHE A 7 -1.18 15.07 -1.05
N GLY A 8 -2.22 15.43 -1.80
CA GLY A 8 -3.24 16.40 -1.36
C GLY A 8 -2.70 17.82 -1.20
N SER A 9 -1.60 18.16 -1.88
CA SER A 9 -0.90 19.45 -1.74
C SER A 9 -0.42 19.74 -0.31
N MET A 10 -0.24 18.68 0.48
CA MET A 10 0.26 18.75 1.84
C MET A 10 1.76 18.42 1.86
N GLU A 11 2.58 19.35 2.38
CA GLU A 11 4.01 19.11 2.55
C GLU A 11 4.27 17.93 3.51
N ASP A 12 5.32 17.17 3.21
CA ASP A 12 5.75 15.98 3.95
C ASP A 12 4.68 14.85 4.02
N THR A 13 3.71 14.89 3.09
CA THR A 13 2.75 13.82 2.86
C THR A 13 3.20 12.90 1.74
N VAL A 14 3.19 11.59 1.98
CA VAL A 14 3.37 10.57 0.95
C VAL A 14 2.20 9.62 0.96
N PHE A 15 1.57 9.42 -0.18
CA PHE A 15 0.65 8.32 -0.41
C PHE A 15 1.35 7.23 -1.23
N CYS A 16 1.19 5.97 -0.85
CA CYS A 16 1.54 4.87 -1.74
C CYS A 16 0.57 3.70 -1.59
N GLY A 17 0.56 2.81 -2.58
CA GLY A 17 -0.25 1.61 -2.49
C GLY A 17 0.09 0.58 -3.55
N VAL A 18 -0.21 -0.67 -3.25
CA VAL A 18 -0.20 -1.79 -4.19
C VAL A 18 -1.59 -2.40 -4.27
N PHE A 19 -1.91 -2.91 -5.45
CA PHE A 19 -3.24 -3.39 -5.82
C PHE A 19 -3.01 -4.62 -6.67
N ASP A 20 -3.50 -5.76 -6.20
CA ASP A 20 -3.49 -7.01 -6.94
C ASP A 20 -4.90 -7.26 -7.49
N GLY A 21 -5.01 -7.48 -8.80
CA GLY A 21 -6.27 -7.51 -9.51
C GLY A 21 -6.61 -8.91 -10.00
N HIS A 22 -7.81 -9.39 -9.70
CA HIS A 22 -8.22 -10.75 -10.03
C HIS A 22 -9.58 -10.80 -10.76
N GLY A 23 -9.85 -11.96 -11.35
CA GLY A 23 -11.01 -12.15 -12.23
C GLY A 23 -10.81 -11.54 -13.63
N PRO A 24 -11.78 -11.70 -14.53
CA PRO A 24 -11.65 -11.31 -15.94
C PRO A 24 -11.27 -9.84 -16.16
N TYR A 25 -11.72 -8.95 -15.29
CA TYR A 25 -11.46 -7.50 -15.36
C TYR A 25 -10.60 -6.98 -14.20
N GLY A 26 -9.94 -7.86 -13.45
CA GLY A 26 -9.13 -7.49 -12.27
C GLY A 26 -8.08 -6.43 -12.57
N HIS A 27 -7.37 -6.56 -13.69
CA HIS A 27 -6.39 -5.57 -14.15
C HIS A 27 -6.99 -4.18 -14.42
N VAL A 28 -8.24 -4.11 -14.91
CA VAL A 28 -8.95 -2.83 -15.13
C VAL A 28 -9.37 -2.24 -13.80
N ILE A 29 -9.94 -3.05 -12.90
CA ILE A 29 -10.39 -2.61 -11.58
C ILE A 29 -9.21 -2.15 -10.73
N ALA A 30 -8.12 -2.91 -10.66
CA ALA A 30 -6.89 -2.54 -9.98
C ALA A 30 -6.33 -1.21 -10.50
N LYS A 31 -6.35 -1.00 -11.84
CA LYS A 31 -5.97 0.27 -12.45
C LYS A 31 -6.88 1.41 -12.02
N SER A 32 -8.20 1.22 -12.08
CA SER A 32 -9.18 2.23 -11.68
C SER A 32 -9.06 2.60 -10.20
N VAL A 33 -8.90 1.61 -9.31
CA VAL A 33 -8.69 1.85 -7.88
C VAL A 33 -7.37 2.59 -7.65
N ARG A 34 -6.28 2.18 -8.29
CA ARG A 34 -4.98 2.87 -8.21
C ARG A 34 -5.09 4.35 -8.58
N ASP A 35 -5.83 4.66 -9.65
CA ASP A 35 -5.93 6.02 -10.19
C ASP A 35 -6.94 6.90 -9.44
N LEU A 36 -8.02 6.32 -8.90
CA LEU A 36 -9.15 7.07 -8.32
C LEU A 36 -9.18 7.08 -6.79
N LEU A 37 -8.76 6.02 -6.11
CA LEU A 37 -8.75 5.94 -4.65
C LEU A 37 -7.94 7.08 -3.99
N PRO A 38 -6.75 7.47 -4.50
CA PRO A 38 -6.01 8.59 -3.93
C PRO A 38 -6.80 9.90 -4.04
N LEU A 39 -7.54 10.13 -5.14
CA LEU A 39 -8.36 11.33 -5.30
C LEU A 39 -9.50 11.38 -4.29
N LYS A 40 -10.14 10.24 -3.99
CA LYS A 40 -11.18 10.18 -2.95
C LYS A 40 -10.61 10.46 -1.58
N LEU A 41 -9.45 9.90 -1.28
CA LEU A 41 -8.74 10.14 -0.03
C LEU A 41 -8.35 11.62 0.11
N GLY A 42 -7.75 12.22 -0.92
CA GLY A 42 -7.35 13.63 -0.95
C GLY A 42 -8.53 14.56 -0.69
N SER A 43 -9.68 14.32 -1.35
CA SER A 43 -10.88 15.13 -1.13
C SER A 43 -11.38 15.12 0.32
N HIS A 44 -11.19 14.02 1.05
CA HIS A 44 -11.56 13.93 2.46
C HIS A 44 -10.55 14.63 3.37
N LEU A 45 -9.27 14.68 3.00
CA LEU A 45 -8.23 15.41 3.73
C LEU A 45 -8.36 16.93 3.53
N GLU A 46 -8.59 17.39 2.30
CA GLU A 46 -8.80 18.82 1.98
C GLU A 46 -10.03 19.40 2.70
N SER A 47 -11.12 18.62 2.78
CA SER A 47 -12.31 19.04 3.52
C SER A 47 -12.03 19.26 5.01
N TYR A 48 -11.06 18.57 5.59
CA TYR A 48 -10.65 18.79 6.98
C TYR A 48 -9.79 20.04 7.11
N LEU A 49 -8.80 20.23 6.23
CA LEU A 49 -7.92 21.40 6.25
C LEU A 49 -8.69 22.71 6.08
N SER A 50 -9.63 22.76 5.14
CA SER A 50 -10.51 23.93 4.94
C SER A 50 -11.35 24.23 6.19
N CYS A 51 -11.83 23.21 6.90
CA CYS A 51 -12.52 23.40 8.17
C CYS A 51 -11.58 23.93 9.26
N GLU A 52 -10.33 23.45 9.34
CA GLU A 52 -9.34 23.94 10.29
C GLU A 52 -8.96 25.41 10.02
N GLU A 53 -8.81 25.80 8.77
CA GLU A 53 -8.54 27.19 8.35
C GLU A 53 -9.68 28.13 8.75
N VAL A 54 -10.93 27.74 8.48
CA VAL A 54 -12.10 28.51 8.91
C VAL A 54 -12.16 28.65 10.44
N LEU A 55 -11.87 27.58 11.19
CA LEU A 55 -11.82 27.63 12.66
C LEU A 55 -10.69 28.54 13.18
N LYS A 56 -9.53 28.56 12.51
CA LYS A 56 -8.42 29.48 12.82
C LYS A 56 -8.80 30.93 12.53
N GLU A 57 -9.43 31.23 11.41
CA GLU A 57 -9.91 32.57 11.08
C GLU A 57 -10.92 33.08 12.10
N ILE A 58 -11.89 32.25 12.49
CA ILE A 58 -12.87 32.59 13.54
C ILE A 58 -12.15 32.87 14.87
N SER A 59 -11.15 32.05 15.22
CA SER A 59 -10.38 32.20 16.46
C SER A 59 -9.54 33.50 16.47
N LEU A 60 -8.87 33.82 15.36
CA LEU A 60 -8.06 35.04 15.21
C LEU A 60 -8.94 36.30 15.21
N ASN A 61 -10.10 36.26 14.55
CA ASN A 61 -11.07 37.34 14.55
C ASN A 61 -11.70 37.56 15.94
N THR A 62 -11.81 36.50 16.76
CA THR A 62 -12.28 36.59 18.15
C THR A 62 -11.17 37.08 19.10
N ALA A 63 -9.91 36.68 18.88
CA ALA A 63 -8.75 37.12 19.65
C ALA A 63 -8.45 38.62 19.49
N ASN A 64 -8.77 39.21 18.35
CA ASN A 64 -8.69 40.66 18.12
C ASN A 64 -9.71 41.49 18.93
N ARG A 65 -10.57 40.86 19.74
CA ARG A 65 -11.55 41.55 20.60
C ARG A 65 -11.29 41.51 22.11
N MET A 66 -10.29 40.80 22.63
CA MET A 66 -9.94 40.89 24.06
C MET A 66 -8.45 40.69 24.32
N THR A 67 -7.83 41.71 24.89
CA THR A 67 -6.50 41.63 25.50
C THR A 67 -6.58 40.99 26.89
N SER A 68 -5.50 40.28 27.21
CA SER A 68 -5.02 39.78 28.51
C SER A 68 -5.49 38.40 29.01
N ASN A 69 -4.49 37.51 29.02
CA ASN A 69 -4.23 36.34 29.85
C ASN A 69 -5.14 35.10 29.70
N ASN A 70 -4.55 34.10 29.03
CA ASN A 70 -4.74 32.65 29.18
C ASN A 70 -6.15 32.16 29.51
N LEU A 71 -6.77 31.54 28.50
CA LEU A 71 -8.01 30.73 28.47
C LEU A 71 -9.14 31.41 27.66
N VAL A 72 -9.28 31.00 26.40
CA VAL A 72 -10.51 31.26 25.65
C VAL A 72 -11.57 30.26 26.12
N HIS A 73 -12.56 30.77 26.85
CA HIS A 73 -13.72 30.04 27.32
C HIS A 73 -14.88 30.28 26.34
N ILE A 74 -15.36 29.23 25.66
CA ILE A 74 -16.65 29.25 24.98
C ILE A 74 -17.38 27.95 25.32
N SER A 75 -18.55 28.09 25.95
CA SER A 75 -19.49 27.01 26.25
C SER A 75 -20.75 27.20 25.41
N ALA A 76 -21.24 26.10 24.84
CA ALA A 76 -22.68 25.89 24.64
C ALA A 76 -23.12 24.44 24.94
N ASN A 77 -22.20 23.53 25.29
CA ASN A 77 -22.46 22.27 25.98
C ASN A 77 -21.11 21.75 26.53
N GLY A 78 -20.99 21.71 27.85
CA GLY A 78 -19.72 21.60 28.58
C GLY A 78 -18.98 20.27 28.45
N GLU A 79 -18.25 20.07 27.37
CA GLU A 79 -17.05 19.24 27.35
C GLU A 79 -15.83 20.09 26.94
N SER A 80 -14.90 20.26 27.88
CA SER A 80 -13.61 20.89 27.62
C SER A 80 -12.78 19.94 26.75
N ARG A 81 -12.68 20.21 25.45
CA ARG A 81 -11.68 19.55 24.59
C ARG A 81 -10.44 20.41 24.52
N VAL A 82 -9.37 19.94 25.15
CA VAL A 82 -8.01 20.43 24.88
C VAL A 82 -7.74 20.15 23.40
N TYR A 83 -7.51 21.19 22.60
CA TYR A 83 -7.18 21.04 21.18
C TYR A 83 -5.80 20.36 21.04
N ASN A 84 -5.79 19.09 20.66
CA ASN A 84 -4.57 18.33 20.39
C ASN A 84 -4.45 18.05 18.90
N LYS A 85 -3.73 18.93 18.20
CA LYS A 85 -3.58 18.93 16.74
C LYS A 85 -3.08 17.59 16.17
N ASP A 86 -2.17 16.92 16.88
CA ASP A 86 -1.65 15.61 16.46
C ASP A 86 -2.74 14.53 16.49
N GLN A 87 -3.57 14.54 17.54
CA GLN A 87 -4.64 13.55 17.70
C GLN A 87 -5.75 13.74 16.66
N ASP A 88 -6.09 14.99 16.34
CA ASP A 88 -7.08 15.31 15.31
C ASP A 88 -6.58 14.93 13.90
N MET A 89 -5.28 15.12 13.62
CA MET A 89 -4.67 14.69 12.36
C MET A 89 -4.73 13.17 12.20
N VAL A 90 -4.34 12.41 13.24
CA VAL A 90 -4.41 10.94 13.20
C VAL A 90 -5.84 10.47 12.98
N GLN A 91 -6.80 11.02 13.72
CA GLN A 91 -8.22 10.67 13.55
C GLN A 91 -8.73 10.99 12.15
N THR A 92 -8.27 12.10 11.57
CA THR A 92 -8.60 12.50 10.21
C THR A 92 -8.06 11.51 9.20
N LEU A 93 -6.78 11.15 9.27
CA LEU A 93 -6.17 10.15 8.39
C LEU A 93 -6.90 8.80 8.45
N LEU A 94 -7.14 8.30 9.66
CA LEU A 94 -7.88 7.05 9.91
C LEU A 94 -9.27 7.09 9.27
N THR A 95 -10.02 8.16 9.53
CA THR A 95 -11.40 8.30 9.05
C THR A 95 -11.44 8.48 7.53
N SER A 96 -10.49 9.21 6.96
CA SER A 96 -10.42 9.47 5.52
C SER A 96 -10.10 8.22 4.72
N ILE A 97 -9.20 7.35 5.18
CA ILE A 97 -8.94 6.05 4.53
C ILE A 97 -10.20 5.19 4.50
N VAL A 98 -10.88 5.01 5.64
CA VAL A 98 -12.11 4.20 5.71
C VAL A 98 -13.20 4.77 4.78
N LYS A 99 -13.37 6.09 4.77
CA LYS A 99 -14.35 6.75 3.89
C LYS A 99 -13.99 6.61 2.41
N ALA A 100 -12.72 6.76 2.05
CA ALA A 100 -12.22 6.64 0.68
C ALA A 100 -12.47 5.23 0.14
N TYR A 101 -12.14 4.18 0.91
CA TYR A 101 -12.40 2.79 0.52
C TYR A 101 -13.90 2.55 0.31
N ARG A 102 -14.74 2.98 1.26
CA ARG A 102 -16.19 2.84 1.13
C ARG A 102 -16.74 3.56 -0.10
N PHE A 103 -16.22 4.74 -0.43
CA PHE A 103 -16.66 5.50 -1.59
C PHE A 103 -16.18 4.85 -2.89
N MET A 104 -14.94 4.38 -2.92
CA MET A 104 -14.36 3.68 -4.07
C MET A 104 -15.15 2.43 -4.44
N ASP A 105 -15.49 1.57 -3.46
CA ASP A 105 -16.27 0.35 -3.72
C ASP A 105 -17.70 0.68 -4.21
N LYS A 106 -18.31 1.76 -3.71
CA LYS A 106 -19.61 2.24 -4.22
C LYS A 106 -19.51 2.74 -5.65
N GLU A 107 -18.44 3.45 -6.00
CA GLU A 107 -18.21 3.94 -7.35
C GLU A 107 -18.02 2.78 -8.33
N LEU A 108 -17.23 1.76 -7.95
CA LEU A 108 -17.10 0.53 -8.74
C LEU A 108 -18.45 -0.17 -8.97
N LYS A 109 -19.33 -0.20 -7.97
CA LYS A 109 -20.67 -0.78 -8.10
C LYS A 109 -21.54 -0.06 -9.13
N MET A 110 -21.29 1.24 -9.34
CA MET A 110 -22.04 2.09 -10.27
C MET A 110 -21.43 2.11 -11.67
N GLN A 111 -20.23 1.56 -11.88
CA GLN A 111 -19.63 1.50 -13.21
C GLN A 111 -20.38 0.50 -14.09
N VAL A 112 -20.75 0.96 -15.29
CA VAL A 112 -21.48 0.14 -16.28
C VAL A 112 -20.52 -0.50 -17.29
N ASP A 113 -19.36 0.11 -17.52
CA ASP A 113 -18.42 -0.30 -18.56
C ASP A 113 -17.47 -1.45 -18.15
N VAL A 114 -17.38 -1.74 -16.85
CA VAL A 114 -16.46 -2.75 -16.30
C VAL A 114 -17.23 -3.69 -15.39
N ASP A 115 -17.23 -4.99 -15.71
CA ASP A 115 -17.90 -6.00 -14.88
C ASP A 115 -17.12 -6.28 -13.59
N CYS A 116 -17.57 -5.62 -12.53
CA CYS A 116 -17.07 -5.80 -11.17
C CYS A 116 -17.84 -6.89 -10.39
N PHE A 117 -18.71 -7.67 -11.03
CA PHE A 117 -19.53 -8.66 -10.34
C PHE A 117 -18.70 -9.87 -9.88
N CYS A 118 -17.81 -10.37 -10.73
CA CYS A 118 -16.88 -11.48 -10.47
C CYS A 118 -15.41 -11.11 -10.72
N SER A 119 -15.10 -9.82 -10.67
CA SER A 119 -13.74 -9.29 -10.75
C SER A 119 -13.54 -8.30 -9.62
N GLY A 120 -12.31 -8.21 -9.12
CA GLY A 120 -11.99 -7.37 -7.99
C GLY A 120 -10.51 -7.04 -7.90
N THR A 121 -10.15 -6.39 -6.80
CA THR A 121 -8.75 -6.12 -6.48
C THR A 121 -8.54 -6.00 -4.97
N THR A 122 -7.37 -6.42 -4.50
CA THR A 122 -6.85 -6.05 -3.19
C THR A 122 -6.47 -4.57 -3.15
N ALA A 123 -6.24 -4.05 -1.95
CA ALA A 123 -5.54 -2.80 -1.78
C ALA A 123 -4.85 -2.78 -0.42
N VAL A 124 -3.54 -2.62 -0.43
CA VAL A 124 -2.83 -2.11 0.74
C VAL A 124 -2.28 -0.74 0.38
N THR A 125 -2.74 0.28 1.11
CA THR A 125 -2.41 1.69 0.87
C THR A 125 -1.94 2.34 2.14
N MET A 126 -1.02 3.28 2.03
CA MET A 126 -0.42 3.98 3.15
C MET A 126 -0.43 5.48 2.92
N VAL A 127 -0.71 6.23 3.98
CA VAL A 127 -0.48 7.68 4.07
C VAL A 127 0.53 7.93 5.17
N LYS A 128 1.68 8.51 4.81
CA LYS A 128 2.59 9.16 5.74
C LYS A 128 2.27 10.64 5.73
N GLN A 129 1.98 11.25 6.88
CA GLN A 129 2.03 12.70 7.04
C GLN A 129 2.87 13.07 8.25
N GLY A 130 3.97 13.80 8.05
CA GLY A 130 4.88 14.06 9.16
C GLY A 130 5.45 12.75 9.71
N GLN A 131 5.28 12.56 11.02
CA GLN A 131 5.59 11.32 11.73
C GLN A 131 4.41 10.34 11.79
N HIS A 132 3.25 10.65 11.21
CA HIS A 132 2.07 9.79 11.30
C HIS A 132 1.98 8.87 10.09
N LEU A 133 2.02 7.57 10.33
CA LEU A 133 1.84 6.54 9.33
C LEU A 133 0.50 5.86 9.55
N VAL A 134 -0.37 5.86 8.54
CA VAL A 134 -1.62 5.09 8.53
C VAL A 134 -1.62 4.16 7.33
N VAL A 135 -1.91 2.88 7.56
CA VAL A 135 -2.04 1.86 6.51
C VAL A 135 -3.46 1.31 6.54
N GLY A 136 -4.10 1.23 5.37
CA GLY A 136 -5.34 0.50 5.17
C GLY A 136 -5.10 -0.74 4.31
N ASN A 137 -5.66 -1.88 4.69
CA ASN A 137 -5.58 -3.14 3.95
C ASN A 137 -6.96 -3.74 3.68
N ILE A 138 -7.20 -4.16 2.43
CA ILE A 138 -8.18 -5.17 2.06
C ILE A 138 -7.51 -6.22 1.19
N GLY A 139 -7.61 -7.48 1.59
CA GLY A 139 -7.04 -8.61 0.87
C GLY A 139 -5.82 -9.21 1.57
N ASP A 140 -4.98 -9.87 0.80
CA ASP A 140 -3.78 -10.62 1.20
C ASP A 140 -2.48 -10.00 0.64
N SER A 141 -2.56 -8.81 0.04
CA SER A 141 -1.41 -7.92 -0.03
C SER A 141 -1.04 -7.42 1.37
N ARG A 142 0.24 -7.17 1.61
CA ARG A 142 0.77 -6.91 2.96
C ARG A 142 1.72 -5.72 2.99
N ALA A 143 1.66 -5.00 4.11
CA ALA A 143 2.64 -4.01 4.51
C ALA A 143 3.48 -4.50 5.71
N VAL A 144 4.80 -4.36 5.60
CA VAL A 144 5.75 -4.57 6.69
C VAL A 144 6.65 -3.35 6.84
N PHE A 145 7.24 -3.20 8.01
CA PHE A 145 8.07 -2.08 8.34
C PHE A 145 9.27 -2.53 9.19
N ASP A 146 10.42 -1.89 9.02
CA ASP A 146 11.63 -2.19 9.78
C ASP A 146 12.20 -0.98 10.54
N MET A 147 12.65 -1.23 11.77
CA MET A 147 13.36 -0.26 12.60
C MET A 147 14.66 -0.80 13.18
N ARG A 148 15.60 0.10 13.49
CA ARG A 148 16.78 -0.24 14.29
C ARG A 148 16.48 -0.27 15.78
N ASN A 149 16.82 -1.36 16.44
CA ASN A 149 16.79 -1.43 17.90
C ASN A 149 18.03 -0.72 18.52
N LYS A 150 18.15 -0.79 19.86
CA LYS A 150 19.27 -0.17 20.59
C LYS A 150 20.64 -0.78 20.25
N GLU A 151 20.68 -2.00 19.74
CA GLU A 151 21.90 -2.70 19.29
C GLU A 151 22.20 -2.48 17.81
N ASN A 152 21.50 -1.52 17.16
CA ASN A 152 21.63 -1.21 15.74
C ASN A 152 21.23 -2.38 14.80
N LYS A 153 20.49 -3.38 15.31
CA LYS A 153 19.94 -4.48 14.53
C LYS A 153 18.56 -4.10 13.99
N LEU A 154 18.29 -4.52 12.76
CA LEU A 154 16.98 -4.39 12.12
C LEU A 154 15.97 -5.27 12.85
N VAL A 155 14.79 -4.72 13.08
CA VAL A 155 13.65 -5.36 13.73
C VAL A 155 12.41 -5.09 12.89
N LEU A 156 11.90 -6.17 12.34
CA LEU A 156 10.70 -6.25 11.51
C LEU A 156 9.43 -6.17 12.36
N PHE A 157 8.44 -5.44 11.84
CA PHE A 157 7.06 -5.45 12.30
C PHE A 157 6.11 -5.56 11.10
N GLN A 158 5.16 -6.47 11.18
CA GLN A 158 4.07 -6.55 10.21
C GLN A 158 3.01 -5.49 10.56
N LEU A 159 2.69 -4.61 9.60
CA LEU A 159 1.73 -3.51 9.81
C LEU A 159 0.29 -3.91 9.50
N THR A 160 0.09 -4.97 8.72
CA THR A 160 -1.23 -5.43 8.27
C THR A 160 -1.29 -6.95 8.31
N GLU A 161 -2.41 -7.53 8.72
CA GLU A 161 -2.67 -8.96 8.59
C GLU A 161 -3.32 -9.27 7.23
N ASP A 162 -2.98 -10.42 6.65
CA ASP A 162 -3.64 -10.91 5.44
C ASP A 162 -5.07 -11.33 5.78
N LEU A 163 -6.04 -10.73 5.11
CA LEU A 163 -7.46 -10.98 5.38
C LEU A 163 -7.93 -12.22 4.61
N LYS A 164 -7.36 -13.39 4.93
CA LYS A 164 -7.70 -14.68 4.31
C LYS A 164 -9.02 -15.27 4.87
N PRO A 165 -9.78 -16.08 4.10
CA PRO A 165 -11.08 -16.60 4.51
C PRO A 165 -11.08 -17.45 5.79
N ASP A 166 -9.95 -18.06 6.14
CA ASP A 166 -9.77 -18.92 7.31
C ASP A 166 -9.31 -18.17 8.57
N VAL A 167 -8.97 -16.89 8.48
CA VAL A 167 -8.74 -16.03 9.64
C VAL A 167 -10.01 -16.05 10.53
N PRO A 168 -9.90 -16.30 11.85
CA PRO A 168 -11.08 -16.59 12.68
C PRO A 168 -12.21 -15.56 12.62
N THR A 169 -11.88 -14.26 12.59
CA THR A 169 -12.86 -13.17 12.49
C THR A 169 -13.57 -13.16 11.13
N GLU A 170 -12.81 -13.42 10.08
CA GLU A 170 -13.27 -13.42 8.68
C GLU A 170 -14.14 -14.65 8.45
N ALA A 171 -13.67 -15.82 8.89
CA ALA A 171 -14.39 -17.08 8.84
C ALA A 171 -15.74 -17.02 9.57
N ALA A 172 -15.78 -16.39 10.75
CA ALA A 172 -17.01 -16.20 11.50
C ALA A 172 -18.01 -15.31 10.73
N ARG A 173 -17.55 -14.21 10.13
CA ARG A 173 -18.38 -13.33 9.30
C ARG A 173 -18.93 -14.06 8.07
N ILE A 174 -18.06 -14.75 7.33
CA ILE A 174 -18.43 -15.50 6.12
C ILE A 174 -19.47 -16.57 6.42
N LYS A 175 -19.25 -17.38 7.47
CA LYS A 175 -20.20 -18.44 7.89
C LYS A 175 -21.55 -17.85 8.31
N ARG A 176 -21.56 -16.70 9.00
CA ARG A 176 -22.81 -16.00 9.36
C ARG A 176 -23.61 -15.57 8.13
N CYS A 177 -22.92 -15.22 7.04
CA CYS A 177 -23.52 -14.89 5.75
C CYS A 177 -23.78 -16.12 4.86
N ARG A 178 -23.72 -17.35 5.42
CA ARG A 178 -24.05 -18.63 4.77
C ARG A 178 -23.12 -19.03 3.60
N ALA A 179 -22.02 -18.32 3.38
CA ALA A 179 -21.00 -18.75 2.43
C ALA A 179 -20.19 -19.93 2.97
N ARG A 180 -19.42 -20.54 2.07
CA ARG A 180 -18.57 -21.70 2.37
C ARG A 180 -17.11 -21.31 2.31
N ILE A 181 -16.31 -21.97 3.15
CA ILE A 181 -14.85 -21.83 3.18
C ILE A 181 -14.25 -23.21 3.04
N PHE A 182 -13.45 -23.43 2.00
CA PHE A 182 -12.64 -24.62 1.84
C PHE A 182 -11.54 -24.37 0.79
N ALA A 183 -10.47 -25.14 0.87
CA ALA A 183 -9.38 -25.12 -0.10
C ALA A 183 -9.67 -26.06 -1.28
N LEU A 184 -9.09 -25.76 -2.44
CA LEU A 184 -9.13 -26.68 -3.58
C LEU A 184 -8.27 -27.92 -3.28
N ARG A 185 -8.54 -29.04 -3.96
CA ARG A 185 -7.83 -30.31 -3.71
C ARG A 185 -6.35 -30.24 -4.12
N ASP A 186 -6.11 -29.52 -5.21
CA ASP A 186 -4.82 -29.20 -5.80
C ASP A 186 -4.08 -28.06 -5.07
N GLU A 187 -4.78 -27.29 -4.24
CA GLU A 187 -4.21 -26.20 -3.42
C GLU A 187 -4.69 -26.28 -1.96
N PRO A 188 -4.38 -27.35 -1.21
CA PRO A 188 -4.97 -27.60 0.11
C PRO A 188 -4.60 -26.54 1.17
N GLY A 189 -3.59 -25.71 0.92
CA GLY A 189 -3.17 -24.62 1.80
C GLY A 189 -3.84 -23.26 1.53
N VAL A 190 -4.65 -23.14 0.47
CA VAL A 190 -5.27 -21.87 0.08
C VAL A 190 -6.76 -21.90 0.40
N ALA A 191 -7.14 -21.35 1.55
CA ALA A 191 -8.55 -21.23 1.92
C ALA A 191 -9.26 -20.27 0.96
N ARG A 192 -10.41 -20.68 0.42
CA ARG A 192 -11.19 -19.89 -0.53
C ARG A 192 -12.61 -19.64 -0.03
N LEU A 193 -13.14 -18.46 -0.34
CA LEU A 193 -14.51 -18.02 -0.12
C LEU A 193 -15.37 -18.42 -1.33
N TRP A 194 -16.45 -19.16 -1.06
CA TRP A 194 -17.36 -19.68 -2.08
C TRP A 194 -18.81 -19.29 -1.80
N LEU A 195 -19.59 -19.14 -2.88
CA LEU A 195 -21.04 -19.01 -2.78
C LEU A 195 -21.68 -20.21 -2.05
N PRO A 196 -22.84 -20.02 -1.40
CA PRO A 196 -23.51 -21.08 -0.64
C PRO A 196 -23.78 -22.35 -1.45
N ASN A 197 -24.23 -22.18 -2.70
CA ASN A 197 -24.71 -23.28 -3.54
C ASN A 197 -23.85 -23.53 -4.80
N HIS A 198 -22.77 -22.77 -4.97
CA HIS A 198 -21.91 -22.85 -6.16
C HIS A 198 -20.43 -22.82 -5.79
N ASN A 199 -19.62 -23.67 -6.42
CA ASN A 199 -18.15 -23.62 -6.31
C ASN A 199 -17.60 -22.51 -7.22
N SER A 200 -18.05 -21.28 -6.99
CA SER A 200 -17.61 -20.07 -7.69
C SER A 200 -17.84 -18.85 -6.77
N PRO A 201 -17.05 -17.77 -6.89
CA PRO A 201 -15.83 -17.67 -7.69
C PRO A 201 -14.62 -18.39 -7.06
N GLY A 202 -14.62 -18.60 -5.74
CA GLY A 202 -13.50 -19.24 -5.02
C GLY A 202 -12.39 -18.24 -4.69
N LEU A 203 -12.73 -17.13 -4.05
CA LEU A 203 -11.82 -16.01 -3.78
C LEU A 203 -10.85 -16.35 -2.65
N ALA A 204 -9.55 -16.08 -2.82
CA ALA A 204 -8.50 -16.43 -1.83
C ALA A 204 -8.40 -15.44 -0.65
N MET A 205 -9.14 -14.33 -0.70
CA MET A 205 -9.26 -13.34 0.36
C MET A 205 -10.71 -13.11 0.81
N ALA A 206 -10.88 -12.55 2.01
CA ALA A 206 -12.17 -12.25 2.65
C ALA A 206 -12.58 -10.77 2.58
N CYS A 207 -11.68 -9.92 2.07
CA CYS A 207 -11.89 -8.49 1.84
C CYS A 207 -11.31 -8.09 0.48
N ALA A 208 -12.07 -7.36 -0.32
CA ALA A 208 -11.65 -6.87 -1.64
C ALA A 208 -12.56 -5.74 -2.13
N PHE A 209 -12.07 -4.94 -3.08
CA PHE A 209 -12.91 -4.11 -3.94
C PHE A 209 -13.51 -4.96 -5.06
N GLY A 210 -14.70 -4.60 -5.54
CA GLY A 210 -15.38 -5.40 -6.58
C GLY A 210 -15.96 -6.70 -6.02
N ASP A 211 -16.00 -7.77 -6.82
CA ASP A 211 -16.62 -9.06 -6.50
C ASP A 211 -18.02 -8.91 -5.87
N PHE A 212 -18.87 -8.10 -6.52
CA PHE A 212 -20.21 -7.82 -5.99
C PHE A 212 -21.07 -9.07 -5.81
N CYS A 213 -20.74 -10.18 -6.50
CA CYS A 213 -21.37 -11.48 -6.29
C CYS A 213 -21.19 -12.05 -4.88
N LEU A 214 -20.14 -11.65 -4.14
CA LEU A 214 -19.79 -12.18 -2.82
C LEU A 214 -20.09 -11.21 -1.65
N LYS A 215 -20.48 -9.96 -1.92
CA LYS A 215 -20.69 -8.93 -0.86
C LYS A 215 -21.79 -9.31 0.13
N ASP A 216 -22.88 -9.91 -0.36
CA ASP A 216 -23.97 -10.41 0.49
C ASP A 216 -23.60 -11.71 1.23
N PHE A 217 -22.44 -12.28 0.92
CA PHE A 217 -21.96 -13.55 1.44
C PHE A 217 -20.68 -13.42 2.29
N GLY A 218 -20.44 -12.21 2.82
CA GLY A 218 -19.40 -11.97 3.84
C GLY A 218 -18.11 -11.34 3.32
N LEU A 219 -17.97 -11.12 2.01
CA LEU A 219 -16.92 -10.25 1.47
C LEU A 219 -17.21 -8.79 1.83
N ILE A 220 -16.21 -8.05 2.31
CA ILE A 220 -16.35 -6.62 2.62
C ILE A 220 -15.23 -5.80 1.96
N SER A 221 -15.44 -4.50 1.81
CA SER A 221 -14.47 -3.51 1.31
C SER A 221 -14.05 -2.51 2.39
N VAL A 222 -14.36 -2.80 3.65
CA VAL A 222 -13.91 -2.00 4.79
C VAL A 222 -12.48 -2.39 5.09
N PRO A 223 -11.51 -1.45 5.05
CA PRO A 223 -10.13 -1.78 5.34
C PRO A 223 -9.93 -2.08 6.82
N ASP A 224 -9.04 -3.03 7.10
CA ASP A 224 -8.34 -3.05 8.37
C ASP A 224 -7.32 -1.91 8.38
N VAL A 225 -7.25 -1.14 9.46
CA VAL A 225 -6.47 0.09 9.50
C VAL A 225 -5.50 0.06 10.67
N SER A 226 -4.22 0.21 10.38
CA SER A 226 -3.16 0.33 11.37
C SER A 226 -2.56 1.73 11.39
N TYR A 227 -2.13 2.15 12.59
CA TYR A 227 -1.48 3.42 12.81
C TYR A 227 -0.13 3.20 13.52
N ARG A 228 0.88 3.94 13.08
CA ARG A 228 2.18 4.03 13.75
C ARG A 228 2.66 5.48 13.78
N ARG A 229 3.23 5.89 14.90
CA ARG A 229 4.05 7.10 14.98
C ARG A 229 5.50 6.74 14.66
N LEU A 230 6.04 7.38 13.63
CA LEU A 230 7.40 7.20 13.16
C LEU A 230 8.41 7.81 14.12
N THR A 231 9.59 7.20 14.15
CA THR A 231 10.77 7.67 14.90
C THR A 231 12.00 7.70 14.00
N GLU A 232 13.07 8.35 14.44
CA GLU A 232 14.36 8.37 13.70
C GLU A 232 15.01 6.99 13.55
N LYS A 233 14.49 5.96 14.22
CA LYS A 233 14.98 4.58 14.11
C LYS A 233 14.30 3.81 13.00
N ASP A 234 13.27 4.39 12.41
CA ASP A 234 12.42 3.74 11.43
C ASP A 234 13.06 3.89 10.04
N GLU A 235 13.39 2.78 9.39
CA GLU A 235 14.26 2.79 8.19
C GLU A 235 13.43 2.80 6.91
N PHE A 236 12.53 1.83 6.75
CA PHE A 236 11.71 1.69 5.54
C PHE A 236 10.43 0.90 5.77
N VAL A 237 9.44 1.13 4.90
CA VAL A 237 8.18 0.38 4.80
C VAL A 237 8.16 -0.34 3.45
N VAL A 238 7.71 -1.59 3.41
CA VAL A 238 7.49 -2.36 2.18
C VAL A 238 6.01 -2.71 2.06
N LEU A 239 5.40 -2.35 0.93
CA LEU A 239 4.05 -2.77 0.55
C LEU A 239 4.19 -3.67 -0.68
N ALA A 240 3.65 -4.89 -0.65
CA ALA A 240 3.70 -5.77 -1.82
C ALA A 240 2.45 -6.65 -1.97
N THR A 241 2.26 -7.16 -3.18
CA THR A 241 1.26 -8.18 -3.50
C THR A 241 1.72 -9.56 -3.00
N ASP A 242 0.79 -10.50 -2.90
CA ASP A 242 1.04 -11.91 -2.56
C ASP A 242 2.00 -12.61 -3.54
N GLY A 243 2.10 -12.15 -4.78
CA GLY A 243 3.18 -12.52 -5.70
C GLY A 243 4.60 -12.37 -5.10
N ILE A 244 4.79 -11.50 -4.10
CA ILE A 244 6.00 -11.47 -3.27
C ILE A 244 5.85 -12.38 -2.03
N TRP A 245 4.77 -12.23 -1.25
CA TRP A 245 4.62 -12.82 0.08
C TRP A 245 4.38 -14.34 0.11
N ASP A 246 3.86 -14.92 -0.97
CA ASP A 246 3.67 -16.37 -1.07
C ASP A 246 4.98 -17.12 -1.23
N VAL A 247 6.04 -16.42 -1.67
CA VAL A 247 7.34 -17.02 -1.97
C VAL A 247 8.50 -16.46 -1.16
N LEU A 248 8.33 -15.33 -0.49
CA LEU A 248 9.30 -14.72 0.42
C LEU A 248 8.65 -14.43 1.78
N THR A 249 9.35 -14.80 2.84
CA THR A 249 9.00 -14.45 4.23
C THR A 249 9.22 -12.95 4.49
N ASN A 250 8.60 -12.44 5.55
CA ASN A 250 8.78 -11.04 5.95
C ASN A 250 10.26 -10.74 6.23
N GLU A 251 10.97 -11.67 6.86
CA GLU A 251 12.40 -11.57 7.18
C GLU A 251 13.26 -11.53 5.91
N GLU A 252 13.00 -12.40 4.94
CA GLU A 252 13.72 -12.40 3.65
C GLU A 252 13.51 -11.09 2.90
N VAL A 253 12.28 -10.56 2.88
CA VAL A 253 11.98 -9.28 2.22
C VAL A 253 12.78 -8.13 2.85
N VAL A 254 12.76 -8.01 4.19
CA VAL A 254 13.53 -6.99 4.91
C VAL A 254 15.03 -7.17 4.68
N GLU A 255 15.53 -8.40 4.70
CA GLU A 255 16.94 -8.71 4.47
C GLU A 255 17.40 -8.31 3.06
N ILE A 256 16.59 -8.60 2.04
CA ILE A 256 16.86 -8.21 0.66
C ILE A 256 16.91 -6.69 0.54
N VAL A 257 15.91 -5.98 1.05
CA VAL A 257 15.85 -4.51 0.98
C VAL A 257 17.06 -3.90 1.69
N ALA A 258 17.38 -4.37 2.88
CA ALA A 258 18.50 -3.87 3.68
C ALA A 258 19.88 -4.11 3.05
N LYS A 259 20.03 -5.16 2.24
CA LYS A 259 21.29 -5.52 1.56
C LYS A 259 21.43 -4.91 0.17
N THR A 260 20.40 -4.24 -0.35
CA THR A 260 20.47 -3.66 -1.69
C THR A 260 21.49 -2.52 -1.77
N PRO A 261 22.29 -2.42 -2.85
CA PRO A 261 23.31 -1.38 -2.97
C PRO A 261 22.74 0.04 -2.98
N THR A 262 21.56 0.21 -3.57
CA THR A 262 20.87 1.50 -3.66
C THR A 262 19.37 1.33 -3.43
N ARG A 263 18.73 2.37 -2.87
CA ARG A 263 17.28 2.41 -2.61
C ARG A 263 16.45 2.10 -3.85
N CYS A 264 16.84 2.62 -5.01
CA CYS A 264 16.15 2.40 -6.28
C CYS A 264 16.21 0.93 -6.75
N THR A 265 17.22 0.16 -6.33
CA THR A 265 17.34 -1.26 -6.71
C THR A 265 16.55 -2.21 -5.81
N ALA A 266 16.02 -1.74 -4.67
CA ALA A 266 15.33 -2.57 -3.69
C ALA A 266 14.09 -3.29 -4.26
N GLY A 267 13.20 -2.55 -4.92
CA GLY A 267 12.00 -3.13 -5.53
C GLY A 267 12.34 -4.17 -6.60
N ARG A 268 13.33 -3.87 -7.45
CA ARG A 268 13.80 -4.82 -8.48
C ARG A 268 14.38 -6.09 -7.87
N ALA A 269 15.22 -5.95 -6.85
CA ALA A 269 15.83 -7.10 -6.18
C ALA A 269 14.79 -8.02 -5.54
N LEU A 270 13.74 -7.45 -4.93
CA LEU A 270 12.61 -8.22 -4.39
C LEU A 270 11.85 -8.99 -5.46
N VAL A 271 11.49 -8.31 -6.56
CA VAL A 271 10.79 -8.96 -7.69
C VAL A 271 11.65 -10.07 -8.29
N GLU A 272 12.93 -9.83 -8.54
CA GLU A 272 13.85 -10.85 -9.08
C GLU A 272 13.99 -12.06 -8.12
N ALA A 273 14.03 -11.82 -6.81
CA ALA A 273 14.06 -12.88 -5.80
C ALA A 273 12.75 -13.68 -5.75
N ALA A 274 11.60 -13.00 -5.78
CA ALA A 274 10.29 -13.64 -5.79
C ALA A 274 10.10 -14.51 -7.03
N VAL A 275 10.37 -13.97 -8.23
CA VAL A 275 10.28 -14.71 -9.50
C VAL A 275 11.14 -15.97 -9.47
N ARG A 276 12.36 -15.90 -8.91
CA ARG A 276 13.23 -17.06 -8.74
C ARG A 276 12.62 -18.11 -7.80
N ASN A 277 12.06 -17.68 -6.68
CA ASN A 277 11.43 -18.58 -5.72
C ASN A 277 10.13 -19.19 -6.25
N TRP A 278 9.34 -18.48 -7.05
CA TRP A 278 8.19 -19.04 -7.77
C TRP A 278 8.60 -20.19 -8.67
N ARG A 279 9.62 -19.97 -9.52
CA ARG A 279 10.12 -21.01 -10.44
C ARG A 279 10.68 -22.23 -9.72
N TRP A 280 11.20 -22.04 -8.50
CA TRP A 280 11.72 -23.12 -7.68
C TRP A 280 10.64 -23.88 -6.91
N LYS A 281 9.75 -23.17 -6.20
CA LYS A 281 8.70 -23.75 -5.34
C LYS A 281 7.54 -24.32 -6.16
N PHE A 282 7.20 -23.66 -7.26
CA PHE A 282 6.04 -23.97 -8.10
C PHE A 282 6.45 -24.13 -9.56
N SER A 283 7.35 -25.08 -9.84
CA SER A 283 7.99 -25.24 -11.17
C SER A 283 7.03 -25.49 -12.34
N THR A 284 5.80 -25.89 -12.06
CA THR A 284 4.74 -26.13 -13.07
C THR A 284 3.69 -25.04 -13.11
N SER A 285 3.72 -24.08 -12.18
CA SER A 285 2.76 -22.98 -12.11
C SER A 285 3.32 -21.75 -12.83
N LYS A 286 2.42 -20.85 -13.24
CA LYS A 286 2.83 -19.52 -13.68
C LYS A 286 3.35 -18.72 -12.48
N VAL A 287 4.33 -17.87 -12.74
CA VAL A 287 4.75 -16.86 -11.78
C VAL A 287 3.62 -15.84 -11.67
N ASP A 288 3.27 -15.48 -10.45
CA ASP A 288 2.23 -14.50 -10.19
C ASP A 288 2.73 -13.06 -10.40
N ASP A 289 1.80 -12.11 -10.51
CA ASP A 289 2.12 -10.70 -10.70
C ASP A 289 2.81 -10.12 -9.45
N CYS A 290 4.08 -9.76 -9.59
CA CYS A 290 4.89 -9.22 -8.52
C CYS A 290 4.89 -7.68 -8.57
N ALA A 291 4.26 -7.03 -7.58
CA ALA A 291 4.33 -5.58 -7.41
C ALA A 291 4.74 -5.20 -5.98
N VAL A 292 5.65 -4.23 -5.88
CA VAL A 292 6.22 -3.80 -4.60
C VAL A 292 6.53 -2.30 -4.58
N VAL A 293 6.30 -1.67 -3.43
CA VAL A 293 6.79 -0.33 -3.10
C VAL A 293 7.69 -0.44 -1.87
N CYS A 294 8.93 0.05 -1.99
CA CYS A 294 9.86 0.21 -0.87
C CYS A 294 9.98 1.71 -0.56
N LEU A 295 9.36 2.17 0.53
CA LEU A 295 9.46 3.56 0.98
C LEU A 295 10.54 3.67 2.07
N PHE A 296 11.64 4.33 1.77
CA PHE A 296 12.68 4.67 2.75
C PHE A 296 12.29 5.95 3.49
N LEU A 297 12.27 5.90 4.83
CA LEU A 297 11.77 6.97 5.69
C LEU A 297 12.85 7.99 6.08
N ASP A 298 14.10 7.69 5.77
CA ASP A 298 15.25 8.45 6.21
C ASP A 298 15.54 9.65 5.27
N SER A 299 15.51 10.87 5.83
CA SER A 299 15.58 12.15 5.11
C SER A 299 17.00 12.59 4.71
N LYS A 300 18.02 11.73 4.86
CA LYS A 300 19.40 12.05 4.46
C LYS A 300 19.67 11.42 3.09
N PRO A 301 19.81 12.21 2.01
CA PRO A 301 20.02 11.68 0.65
C PRO A 301 21.30 10.85 0.49
N ASP A 302 22.31 11.01 1.34
CA ASP A 302 23.62 10.37 1.17
C ASP A 302 24.19 9.82 2.47
N LYS A 303 23.68 8.67 2.90
CA LYS A 303 24.55 7.70 3.58
C LYS A 303 24.60 6.46 2.72
N LEU A 304 25.51 6.46 1.75
CA LEU A 304 26.15 5.22 1.34
C LEU A 304 26.62 4.55 2.63
N SER A 305 25.92 3.48 3.03
CA SER A 305 26.40 2.58 4.06
C SER A 305 27.67 1.97 3.50
N THR A 306 28.82 2.56 3.83
CA THR A 306 30.11 1.94 3.65
C THR A 306 30.16 0.82 4.68
N ALA A 307 29.55 -0.32 4.33
CA ALA A 307 29.94 -1.58 4.93
C ALA A 307 31.43 -1.73 4.64
N SER A 308 32.24 -1.56 5.69
CA SER A 308 33.66 -1.79 5.67
C SER A 308 33.90 -3.26 5.34
N PHE A 309 34.23 -3.54 4.08
CA PHE A 309 34.73 -4.83 3.64
C PHE A 309 36.21 -4.92 3.98
N SER A 310 36.57 -5.77 4.94
CA SER A 310 37.91 -6.32 5.04
C SER A 310 38.13 -7.28 3.87
N VAL A 311 38.78 -6.78 2.82
CA VAL A 311 39.22 -7.57 1.66
C VAL A 311 40.52 -8.26 2.01
N ASP A 312 40.50 -9.58 2.13
CA ASP A 312 41.70 -10.40 2.03
C ASP A 312 42.17 -10.42 0.57
N LYS A 313 43.42 -9.98 0.38
CA LYS A 313 44.15 -9.98 -0.88
C LYS A 313 44.35 -11.41 -1.39
N HIS A 314 44.00 -11.67 -2.65
CA HIS A 314 44.87 -12.45 -3.54
C HIS A 314 44.72 -12.01 -5.01
N ILE A 315 45.88 -11.84 -5.64
CA ILE A 315 46.28 -11.40 -7.00
C ILE A 315 45.87 -12.49 -8.02
N SER A 316 45.40 -12.27 -9.27
CA SER A 316 46.08 -11.63 -10.42
C SER A 316 45.21 -11.48 -11.69
N ASN A 317 45.45 -10.38 -12.41
CA ASN A 317 45.61 -10.18 -13.86
C ASN A 317 44.55 -10.62 -14.91
N GLY A 318 44.19 -9.67 -15.79
CA GLY A 318 44.03 -9.94 -17.23
C GLY A 318 43.00 -9.07 -17.97
N LEU A 319 43.49 -8.14 -18.79
CA LEU A 319 42.81 -7.30 -19.81
C LEU A 319 41.92 -8.14 -20.77
N THR A 320 40.87 -7.65 -21.47
CA THR A 320 40.83 -6.56 -22.47
C THR A 320 39.37 -6.21 -22.86
N GLU A 321 39.14 -4.96 -23.28
CA GLU A 321 37.97 -4.41 -23.97
C GLU A 321 37.65 -5.09 -25.31
N LEU A 322 36.38 -5.04 -25.76
CA LEU A 322 36.04 -4.80 -27.18
C LEU A 322 34.60 -4.29 -27.36
N ASP A 323 34.48 -3.18 -28.09
CA ASP A 323 33.27 -2.56 -28.63
C ASP A 323 32.49 -3.47 -29.59
N THR A 324 31.17 -3.26 -29.75
CA THR A 324 30.55 -2.91 -31.06
C THR A 324 29.04 -2.64 -31.03
N ALA A 325 28.70 -1.42 -31.48
CA ALA A 325 27.71 -1.06 -32.52
C ALA A 325 26.21 -1.47 -32.44
N SER A 326 25.42 -0.42 -32.24
CA SER A 326 24.13 -0.02 -32.84
C SER A 326 23.58 -0.76 -34.07
N THR A 327 22.26 -0.95 -34.10
CA THR A 327 21.44 -0.83 -35.33
C THR A 327 20.01 -0.35 -35.00
N SER A 328 19.56 0.66 -35.72
CA SER A 328 18.23 1.31 -35.68
C SER A 328 17.33 0.78 -36.82
N ILE A 329 15.99 0.92 -36.68
CA ILE A 329 15.01 1.36 -37.73
C ILE A 329 13.55 1.30 -37.16
N PRO A 330 12.58 2.08 -37.69
CA PRO A 330 11.58 2.82 -36.90
C PRO A 330 10.11 2.36 -37.10
N GLY A 331 9.19 2.93 -36.31
CA GLY A 331 7.75 2.76 -36.50
C GLY A 331 6.90 3.84 -35.81
N SER A 332 6.00 4.43 -36.59
CA SER A 332 5.08 5.56 -36.40
C SER A 332 4.26 5.66 -35.11
N GLY A 333 3.97 6.90 -34.71
CA GLY A 333 3.12 7.25 -33.56
C GLY A 333 1.61 7.34 -33.82
N THR A 334 0.89 7.51 -32.71
CA THR A 334 -0.39 8.21 -32.57
C THR A 334 -0.45 8.70 -31.11
N GLU A 335 -0.38 10.01 -30.90
CA GLU A 335 -0.44 10.65 -29.58
C GLU A 335 -1.90 10.83 -29.13
N SER A 336 -2.13 10.66 -27.84
CA SER A 336 -3.35 11.00 -27.10
C SER A 336 -2.93 11.53 -25.73
N PRO A 337 -3.69 12.47 -25.12
CA PRO A 337 -3.14 13.56 -24.32
C PRO A 337 -2.56 13.10 -22.97
N GLU A 338 -1.33 13.53 -22.71
CA GLU A 338 -0.57 13.30 -21.49
C GLU A 338 -1.17 14.06 -20.29
N LEU A 339 -1.42 13.33 -19.20
CA LEU A 339 -1.65 13.87 -17.87
C LEU A 339 -0.29 14.29 -17.28
N ASN A 340 0.04 15.57 -17.40
CA ASN A 340 1.21 16.17 -16.76
C ASN A 340 1.01 16.18 -15.22
N GLY A 341 1.87 15.46 -14.49
CA GLY A 341 1.91 15.50 -13.03
C GLY A 341 2.38 14.23 -12.30
N VAL A 342 2.73 13.15 -13.01
CA VAL A 342 3.30 11.94 -12.39
C VAL A 342 4.82 11.99 -12.49
N ASP A 343 5.49 12.45 -11.44
CA ASP A 343 6.94 12.22 -11.33
C ASP A 343 7.20 10.71 -11.21
N ARG A 344 7.83 10.14 -12.24
CA ARG A 344 8.26 8.75 -12.25
C ARG A 344 9.48 8.61 -11.33
N ILE A 345 9.26 8.04 -10.15
CA ILE A 345 10.34 7.65 -9.24
C ILE A 345 10.89 6.27 -9.64
N ASP A 346 12.22 6.13 -9.62
CA ASP A 346 13.02 4.93 -9.96
C ASP A 346 12.79 3.69 -9.05
N THR A 347 11.75 3.70 -8.22
CA THR A 347 11.39 2.59 -7.30
C THR A 347 10.25 1.71 -7.81
N LEU A 348 9.74 1.99 -9.01
CA LEU A 348 8.57 1.32 -9.57
C LEU A 348 8.98 0.16 -10.49
N VAL A 349 8.79 -1.09 -10.04
CA VAL A 349 8.98 -2.29 -10.86
C VAL A 349 7.71 -3.14 -10.90
N THR A 350 7.19 -3.38 -12.10
CA THR A 350 6.13 -4.37 -12.36
C THR A 350 6.61 -5.34 -13.41
N THR A 351 6.42 -6.63 -13.19
CA THR A 351 6.48 -7.60 -14.29
C THR A 351 5.16 -7.55 -15.05
N LYS A 352 5.22 -7.27 -16.36
CA LYS A 352 4.13 -7.59 -17.28
C LYS A 352 4.73 -8.52 -18.34
N GLU A 353 4.16 -9.71 -18.49
CA GLU A 353 4.25 -10.49 -19.72
C GLU A 353 2.91 -10.44 -20.47
#